data_AF-A0A933EBF0-F1
#
_entry.id   AF-A0A933EBF0-F1
#
_cell.length_a   1.000
_cell.length_b   1.000
_cell.length_c   1.000
_cell.angle_alpha   90.00
_cell.angle_beta   90.00
_cell.angle_gamma   90.00
#
_symmetry.space_group_name_H-M   'P 1'
#
loop_
_entity.id
_entity.type
_entity.pdbx_description
1 polymer ?
#
loop_
_entity_poly.entity_id
_entity_poly.type
_entity_poly.pdbx_seq_one_letter_code
_entity_poly.pdbx_strand_id
1 'polypeptide(L)' 'MEGIKDIEKAAREQGWRVEPTRKGLQFIPPETEKQIVQWHGTPSDVRAIRNFLAALKRQGFIWPWPRR' A
#
# COMPACT_ATOMS: atom_id res chain seq x y z
N MET A 1 -15.65 -2.95 1.22
CA MET A 1 -14.57 -3.68 0.52
C MET A 1 -13.39 -2.74 0.53
N GLU A 2 -12.28 -3.09 1.18
CA GLU A 2 -11.08 -2.24 1.25
C GLU A 2 -10.45 -2.23 -0.15
N GLY A 3 -10.62 -1.15 -0.91
CA GLY A 3 -10.12 -1.07 -2.27
C GLY A 3 -8.65 -0.65 -2.29
N ILE A 4 -7.93 -1.01 -3.35
CA ILE A 4 -6.57 -0.51 -3.58
C ILE A 4 -6.52 1.03 -3.54
N LYS A 5 -7.58 1.69 -4.03
CA LYS A 5 -7.73 3.16 -3.99
C LYS A 5 -7.74 3.72 -2.56
N ASP A 6 -8.36 3.03 -1.61
CA ASP A 6 -8.40 3.46 -0.22
C ASP A 6 -7.01 3.34 0.42
N ILE A 7 -6.28 2.27 0.07
CA ILE A 7 -4.90 2.03 0.51
C ILE A 7 -3.96 3.09 -0.08
N GLU A 8 -4.09 3.44 -1.37
CA GLU A 8 -3.31 4.51 -2.00
C GLU A 8 -3.53 5.85 -1.32
N LYS A 9 -4.79 6.20 -1.04
CA LYS A 9 -5.14 7.44 -0.35
C LYS A 9 -4.51 7.48 1.04
N ALA A 10 -4.69 6.42 1.83
CA ALA A 10 -4.10 6.32 3.16
C ALA A 10 -2.57 6.37 3.13
N ALA A 11 -1.93 5.72 2.16
CA ALA A 11 -0.48 5.75 2.02
C ALA A 11 0.03 7.18 1.76
N ARG A 12 -0.60 7.90 0.82
CA ARG A 12 -0.27 9.30 0.54
C ARG A 12 -0.45 10.20 1.75
N GLU A 13 -1.53 10.04 2.50
CA GLU A 13 -1.77 10.79 3.75
C GLU A 13 -0.74 10.50 4.85
N GLN A 14 -0.15 9.30 4.84
CA GLN A 14 0.93 8.90 5.75
C GLN A 14 2.33 9.29 5.23
N GLY A 15 2.41 10.06 4.15
CA GLY A 15 3.69 10.53 3.58
C GLY A 15 4.38 9.55 2.64
N TRP A 16 3.72 8.44 2.28
CA TRP A 16 4.25 7.52 1.27
C TRP A 16 4.10 8.09 -0.13
N ARG A 17 5.07 7.83 -0.99
CA ARG A 17 4.90 8.08 -2.43
C ARG A 17 4.30 6.85 -3.07
N VAL A 18 3.28 7.07 -3.89
CA VAL A 18 2.62 6.00 -4.64
C VAL A 18 2.69 6.33 -6.11
N GLU A 19 3.39 5.49 -6.87
CA GLU A 19 3.70 5.72 -8.27
C GLU A 19 3.23 4.55 -9.13
N PRO A 20 2.72 4.81 -10.35
CA PRO A 20 2.44 3.75 -11.30
C PRO A 20 3.74 3.17 -11.87
N THR A 21 3.72 1.86 -12.08
CA THR A 21 4.75 1.14 -12.82
C THR A 21 4.11 0.46 -14.03
N ARG A 22 4.92 -0.10 -14.93
CA ARG A 22 4.43 -0.84 -16.10
C ARG A 22 3.50 -2.00 -15.74
N LYS A 23 3.59 -2.55 -14.52
CA LYS A 23 2.86 -3.75 -14.08
C LYS A 23 1.98 -3.54 -12.85
N GLY A 24 1.74 -2.30 -12.42
CA GLY A 24 0.93 -2.02 -11.24
C GLY A 24 1.38 -0.76 -10.50
N LEU A 25 1.45 -0.82 -9.17
CA LEU A 25 1.79 0.34 -8.33
C LEU A 25 3.02 0.03 -7.47
N GLN A 26 3.83 1.05 -7.20
CA GLN A 26 4.89 1.00 -6.19
C GLN A 26 4.58 1.97 -5.05
N PHE A 27 4.77 1.49 -3.82
CA PHE A 27 4.56 2.22 -2.58
C PHE A 27 5.93 2.41 -1.94
N ILE A 28 6.40 3.64 -1.96
CA ILE A 28 7.72 4.05 -1.48
C ILE A 28 7.53 4.65 -0.09
N PRO A 29 8.12 4.04 0.95
CA PRO A 29 8.02 4.56 2.32
C PRO A 29 8.74 5.91 2.45
N PRO A 30 8.30 6.78 3.38
CA PRO A 30 8.99 8.04 3.66
C PRO A 30 10.38 7.82 4.28
N GLU A 31 10.60 6.72 4.99
CA GLU A 31 11.90 6.37 5.56
C GLU A 31 12.75 5.55 4.58
N THR A 32 13.98 6.00 4.34
CA THR A 32 14.90 5.43 3.34
C THR A 32 15.42 4.03 3.67
N GLU A 33 15.32 3.61 4.93
CA GLU A 33 15.74 2.27 5.39
C GLU A 33 14.70 1.18 5.08
N LYS A 34 13.47 1.58 4.74
CA LYS A 34 12.37 0.66 4.52
C LYS A 34 12.26 0.27 3.05
N GLN A 35 11.71 -0.91 2.80
CA GLN A 35 11.63 -1.47 1.46
C GLN A 35 10.41 -0.95 0.69
N ILE A 36 10.60 -0.69 -0.60
CA ILE A 36 9.52 -0.40 -1.54
C ILE A 36 8.61 -1.63 -1.66
N VAL A 37 7.30 -1.43 -1.54
CA VAL A 37 6.31 -2.50 -1.69
C VAL A 37 5.59 -2.34 -3.03
N GLN A 38 5.53 -3.40 -3.83
CA GLN A 38 4.86 -3.39 -5.13
C GLN A 38 3.52 -4.10 -5.07
N TRP A 39 2.53 -3.53 -5.77
CA TRP A 39 1.22 -4.11 -6.01
C TRP A 39 1.09 -4.51 -7.47
N HIS A 40 0.82 -5.80 -7.72
CA HIS A 40 0.57 -6.37 -9.05
C HIS A 40 -0.77 -7.12 -9.15
N GLY A 41 -1.60 -7.04 -8.10
CA GLY A 41 -2.84 -7.82 -8.01
C GLY A 41 -4.03 -7.16 -8.71
N THR A 42 -5.07 -7.95 -8.92
CA THR A 42 -6.40 -7.47 -9.30
C THR A 42 -7.18 -7.03 -8.05
N PRO A 43 -7.93 -5.92 -8.10
CA PRO A 43 -8.70 -5.42 -6.94
C PRO A 43 -9.75 -6.39 -6.37
N SER A 44 -10.16 -7.41 -7.14
CA SER A 44 -11.09 -8.45 -6.69
C SER A 44 -10.41 -9.60 -5.94
N ASP A 45 -9.07 -9.71 -5.98
CA ASP A 45 -8.33 -10.75 -5.26
C ASP A 45 -8.10 -10.33 -3.80
N VAL A 46 -9.01 -10.78 -2.94
CA VAL A 46 -8.98 -10.55 -1.48
C VAL A 46 -7.68 -11.08 -0.86
N ARG A 47 -7.13 -12.19 -1.36
CA ARG A 47 -5.89 -12.76 -0.82
C ARG A 47 -4.69 -11.90 -1.19
N ALA A 48 -4.64 -11.41 -2.43
CA ALA A 48 -3.60 -10.49 -2.87
C ALA A 48 -3.62 -9.22 -2.02
N ILE A 49 -4.78 -8.60 -1.81
CA ILE A 49 -4.92 -7.37 -1.00
C ILE A 49 -4.40 -7.60 0.43
N ARG A 50 -4.77 -8.73 1.07
CA ARG A 50 -4.30 -9.06 2.42
C ARG A 50 -2.79 -9.22 2.51
N ASN A 51 -2.19 -9.93 1.55
CA ASN A 51 -0.74 -10.12 1.50
C ASN A 51 -0.01 -8.79 1.27
N PHE A 52 -0.55 -7.95 0.39
CA PHE A 52 -0.02 -6.63 0.11
C PHE A 52 -0.10 -5.71 1.33
N LEU A 53 -1.25 -5.66 2.02
CA LEU A 53 -1.40 -4.93 3.28
C LEU A 53 -0.43 -5.43 4.36
N ALA A 54 -0.21 -6.74 4.46
CA ALA A 54 0.76 -7.30 5.40
C ALA A 54 2.18 -6.85 5.07
N ALA A 55 2.57 -6.81 3.80
CA ALA A 55 3.87 -6.30 3.36
C ALA A 55 4.03 -4.80 3.68
N LEU A 56 3.02 -3.99 3.37
CA LEU A 56 3.00 -2.56 3.73
C LEU A 56 3.14 -2.34 5.25
N LYS A 57 2.38 -3.08 6.06
CA LYS A 57 2.42 -2.96 7.54
C LYS A 57 3.79 -3.28 8.12
N ARG A 58 4.52 -4.25 7.55
CA ARG A 58 5.91 -4.54 7.94
C ARG A 58 6.87 -3.38 7.68
N GLN A 59 6.53 -2.54 6.71
CA GLN A 59 7.24 -1.31 6.38
C GLN A 59 6.62 -0.09 7.09
N GLY A 60 5.82 -0.30 8.14
CA GLY A 60 5.28 0.78 8.98
C GLY A 60 4.05 1.51 8.42
N PHE A 61 3.40 0.98 7.38
CA PHE A 61 2.09 1.47 6.96
C PHE A 61 1.04 1.17 8.04
N ILE A 62 0.20 2.17 8.35
CA ILE A 62 -0.88 2.04 9.34
C ILE A 62 -2.19 1.79 8.59
N TRP A 63 -2.90 0.72 8.96
CA TRP A 63 -4.23 0.41 8.42
C TRP A 63 -5.14 -0.26 9.46
N PRO A 64 -6.40 0.16 9.60
CA PRO A 64 -7.11 1.20 8.82
C PRO A 64 -6.63 2.63 9.11
N TRP A 65 -6.88 3.56 8.18
CA TRP A 65 -6.50 4.98 8.28
C TRP A 65 -7.58 5.92 7.69
N PRO A 66 -7.90 7.05 8.34
CA PRO A 66 -7.46 7.43 9.69
C PRO A 66 -8.02 6.43 10.72
N ARG A 67 -7.29 6.20 11.82
CA ARG A 67 -7.82 5.41 12.93
C ARG A 67 -9.02 6.17 13.49
N ARG A 68 -10.22 5.62 13.32
CA ARG A 68 -11.43 6.11 14.02
C ARG A 68 -11.31 5.83 15.51
#